data_AF-A0A0G0E1T3-F1
#
_entry.id   AF-A0A0G0E1T3-F1
#
_cell.length_a   1.000
_cell.length_b   1.000
_cell.length_c   1.000
_cell.angle_alpha   90.00
_cell.angle_beta   90.00
_cell.angle_gamma   90.00
#
_symmetry.space_group_name_H-M   'P 1'
#
loop_
_entity.id
_entity.type
_entity.pdbx_description
1 polymer ?
#
loop_
_entity_poly.entity_id
_entity_poly.type
_entity_poly.pdbx_seq_one_letter_code
_entity_poly.pdbx_strand_id
1 'polypeptide(L)'
;MDEPTAFLDPDISDLVRKYILNKVKTEKTSVLFTSHNMAEVTEICDRVIFLNKGKIVAEDTPVGLTKRIKFCKVRLFFDLNLGKAELLLKNYKYNFSSVEKEILVDIEEEKVGQLLGRLSLAKLKYSQITIEKPTLDGWPFFGLLIWGLTISFLQNNSSSNFSFITMIIGGIVFWEIIVQPQREISINFIDEMWNKNILNLFASPLTKAEYLTALVIIGIIKMFITVISLTIGSIVLYKFNIFASFGLHIPILFINLIIFGITLGLFVNSLILRFGISVQEIAWAIVAIVQPFSCVLYPLSSLPVWVQRISVVLPPTYVFEEMRRILFSNKIEINNLIFAFLLNLLYLVLTIWFFSVMFEKAREHGRLVKLN
;
A
#
# COMPACT_ATOMS: atom_id res chain seq x y z
N MET A 1 17.94 -31.75 6.78
CA MET A 1 18.03 -31.13 5.44
C MET A 1 17.94 -29.64 5.64
N ASP A 2 18.99 -28.94 5.23
CA ASP A 2 19.09 -27.48 5.33
C ASP A 2 18.60 -26.89 4.01
N GLU A 3 17.47 -26.19 4.04
CA GLU A 3 16.80 -25.55 2.88
C GLU A 3 16.91 -26.31 1.54
N PRO A 4 16.46 -27.58 1.43
CA PRO A 4 16.73 -28.43 0.27
C PRO A 4 16.00 -28.02 -1.02
N THR A 5 15.04 -27.10 -0.93
CA THR A 5 14.28 -26.53 -2.06
C THR A 5 14.62 -25.07 -2.34
N ALA A 6 15.55 -24.48 -1.58
CA ALA A 6 16.01 -23.13 -1.87
C ALA A 6 16.72 -23.10 -3.23
N PHE A 7 16.42 -22.08 -4.04
CA PHE A 7 16.96 -21.86 -5.40
C PHE A 7 16.52 -22.86 -6.48
N LEU A 8 15.52 -23.71 -6.21
CA LEU A 8 14.89 -24.56 -7.22
C LEU A 8 13.66 -23.88 -7.83
N ASP A 9 13.43 -24.13 -9.12
CA ASP A 9 12.20 -23.73 -9.79
C ASP A 9 10.98 -24.42 -9.13
N PRO A 10 9.79 -23.79 -9.10
CA PRO A 10 8.62 -24.32 -8.40
C PRO A 10 8.28 -25.78 -8.75
N ASP A 11 8.38 -26.14 -10.03
CA ASP A 11 8.10 -27.50 -10.50
C ASP A 11 9.09 -28.54 -9.94
N ILE A 12 10.37 -28.17 -9.81
CA ILE A 12 11.42 -29.04 -9.28
C ILE A 12 11.27 -29.15 -7.75
N SER A 13 10.97 -28.04 -7.08
CA SER A 13 10.66 -28.03 -5.65
C SER A 13 9.52 -28.99 -5.33
N ASP A 14 8.42 -28.99 -6.08
CA ASP A 14 7.31 -29.93 -5.91
C ASP A 14 7.74 -31.41 -6.02
N LEU A 15 8.60 -31.72 -6.99
CA LEU A 15 9.12 -33.08 -7.18
C LEU A 15 9.97 -33.52 -5.99
N VAL A 16 10.86 -32.65 -5.51
CA VAL A 16 11.70 -32.92 -4.33
C VAL A 16 10.84 -33.17 -3.10
N ARG A 17 9.80 -32.37 -2.87
CA ARG A 17 8.89 -32.51 -1.72
C ARG A 17 8.13 -33.83 -1.77
N LYS A 18 7.58 -34.21 -2.93
CA LYS A 18 6.92 -35.51 -3.14
C LYS A 18 7.87 -36.68 -2.95
N TYR A 19 9.12 -36.55 -3.40
CA TYR A 19 10.14 -37.57 -3.21
C TYR A 19 10.47 -37.78 -1.72
N ILE A 20 10.67 -36.70 -0.97
CA ILE A 20 10.92 -36.74 0.48
C ILE A 20 9.74 -37.41 1.20
N LEU A 21 8.51 -36.99 0.90
CA LEU A 21 7.30 -37.57 1.49
C LEU A 21 7.16 -39.07 1.20
N ASN A 22 7.45 -39.49 -0.02
CA ASN A 22 7.41 -40.91 -0.39
C ASN A 22 8.47 -41.69 0.38
N LYS A 23 9.71 -41.19 0.47
CA LYS A 23 10.79 -41.85 1.22
C LYS A 23 10.47 -41.98 2.71
N VAL A 24 9.96 -40.92 3.33
CA VAL A 24 9.50 -40.94 4.73
C VAL A 24 8.45 -42.03 4.95
N LYS A 25 7.48 -42.16 4.03
CA LYS A 25 6.43 -43.18 4.10
C LYS A 25 6.93 -44.59 3.85
N THR A 26 7.76 -44.80 2.83
CA THR A 26 8.21 -46.15 2.45
C THR A 26 9.29 -46.70 3.38
N GLU A 27 10.18 -45.84 3.88
CA GLU A 27 11.35 -46.25 4.66
C GLU A 27 11.21 -45.97 6.15
N LYS A 28 10.05 -45.46 6.60
CA LYS A 28 9.76 -45.12 8.00
C LYS A 28 10.87 -44.27 8.65
N THR A 29 11.41 -43.32 7.88
CA THR A 29 12.54 -42.47 8.29
C THR A 29 12.05 -41.11 8.76
N SER A 30 12.57 -40.61 9.88
CA SER A 30 12.30 -39.24 10.34
C SER A 30 13.22 -38.24 9.63
N VAL A 31 12.65 -37.14 9.15
CA VAL A 31 13.38 -36.08 8.45
C VAL A 31 13.27 -34.78 9.23
N LEU A 32 14.42 -34.16 9.54
CA LEU A 32 14.48 -32.78 10.03
C LEU A 32 14.61 -31.85 8.82
N PHE A 33 13.64 -30.97 8.64
CA PHE A 33 13.54 -30.04 7.51
C PHE A 33 13.58 -28.60 8.02
N THR A 34 14.34 -27.74 7.35
CA THR A 34 14.38 -26.30 7.64
C THR A 34 14.02 -25.55 6.37
N SER A 35 13.16 -24.53 6.49
CA SER A 35 12.76 -23.67 5.39
C SER A 35 12.15 -22.39 5.96
N HIS A 36 12.35 -21.29 5.25
CA HIS A 36 11.69 -20.02 5.50
C HIS A 36 10.32 -19.90 4.78
N ASN A 37 9.97 -20.87 3.92
CA ASN A 37 8.72 -20.89 3.16
C ASN A 37 7.64 -21.70 3.89
N MET A 38 6.59 -21.00 4.36
CA MET A 38 5.50 -21.64 5.12
C MET A 38 4.64 -22.59 4.28
N ALA A 39 4.54 -22.41 2.97
CA ALA A 39 3.78 -23.34 2.11
C ALA A 39 4.46 -24.72 2.07
N GLU A 40 5.78 -24.76 2.02
CA GLU A 40 6.56 -26.01 2.04
C GLU A 40 6.45 -26.71 3.40
N VAL A 41 6.62 -25.94 4.47
CA VAL A 41 6.52 -26.45 5.85
C VAL A 41 5.14 -27.03 6.11
N THR A 42 4.07 -26.40 5.60
CA THR A 42 2.70 -26.89 5.76
C THR A 42 2.45 -28.18 4.99
N GLU A 43 3.09 -28.36 3.83
CA GLU A 43 2.89 -29.56 2.99
C GLU A 43 3.69 -30.77 3.47
N ILE A 44 4.89 -30.57 4.02
CA ILE A 44 5.83 -31.66 4.33
C ILE A 44 5.84 -32.02 5.82
N CYS A 45 5.68 -31.06 6.71
CA CYS A 45 5.99 -31.24 8.13
C CYS A 45 4.78 -31.69 8.95
N ASP A 46 4.93 -32.77 9.71
CA ASP A 46 3.96 -33.18 10.72
C ASP A 46 4.01 -32.29 11.98
N ARG A 47 5.20 -31.75 12.29
CA ARG A 47 5.49 -30.89 13.46
C ARG A 47 6.42 -29.75 13.04
N VAL A 48 6.18 -28.55 13.57
CA VAL A 48 6.92 -27.32 13.25
C VAL A 48 7.41 -26.67 14.53
N ILE A 49 8.64 -26.17 14.49
CA ILE A 49 9.29 -25.46 15.60
C ILE A 49 9.79 -24.12 15.06
N PHE A 50 9.30 -23.01 15.62
CA PHE A 50 9.81 -21.68 15.34
C PHE A 50 10.94 -21.34 16.31
N LEU A 51 12.08 -20.94 15.76
CA LEU A 51 13.27 -20.60 16.52
C LEU A 51 13.65 -19.14 16.26
N ASN A 52 13.80 -18.36 17.32
CA ASN A 52 14.19 -16.95 17.26
C ASN A 52 15.30 -16.68 18.28
N LYS A 53 16.46 -16.17 17.82
CA LYS A 53 17.64 -15.88 18.65
C LYS A 53 18.04 -17.03 19.60
N GLY A 54 18.04 -18.26 19.09
CA GLY A 54 18.40 -19.45 19.87
C GLY A 54 17.31 -19.95 20.83
N LYS A 55 16.11 -19.37 20.82
CA LYS A 55 14.98 -19.79 21.66
C LYS A 55 13.83 -20.30 20.82
N ILE A 56 13.18 -21.38 21.26
CA ILE A 56 11.94 -21.88 20.67
C ILE A 56 10.81 -20.93 21.08
N VAL A 57 10.18 -20.27 20.11
CA VAL A 57 9.10 -19.31 20.35
C VAL A 57 7.72 -19.90 20.11
N ALA A 58 7.63 -20.96 19.30
CA ALA A 58 6.40 -21.71 19.10
C ALA A 58 6.72 -23.13 18.63
N GLU A 59 5.90 -24.09 19.03
CA GLU A 59 6.00 -25.49 18.64
C GLU A 59 4.59 -26.08 18.58
N ASP A 60 4.18 -26.56 17.41
CA ASP A 60 2.92 -27.30 17.22
C ASP A 60 2.93 -27.98 15.83
N THR A 61 1.83 -28.64 15.48
CA THR A 61 1.49 -28.98 14.10
C THR A 61 1.28 -27.71 13.25
N PRO A 62 1.48 -27.73 11.92
CA PRO A 62 1.20 -26.57 11.07
C PRO A 62 -0.23 -26.02 11.28
N VAL A 63 -1.21 -26.92 11.40
CA VAL A 63 -2.60 -26.57 11.67
C VAL A 63 -2.79 -25.97 13.07
N GLY A 64 -2.10 -26.47 14.09
CA GLY A 64 -2.14 -25.91 15.45
C GLY A 64 -1.58 -24.48 15.52
N LEU A 65 -0.53 -24.19 14.76
CA LEU A 65 0.08 -22.85 14.69
C LEU A 65 -0.82 -21.84 13.97
N THR A 66 -1.58 -22.27 12.97
CA THR A 66 -2.55 -21.38 12.28
C THR A 66 -3.72 -20.95 13.18
N LYS A 67 -4.00 -21.66 14.28
CA LYS A 67 -5.07 -21.35 15.24
C LYS A 67 -4.78 -20.18 16.21
N ARG A 68 -3.90 -19.25 15.83
CA ARG A 68 -3.46 -18.14 16.69
C ARG A 68 -3.68 -16.75 16.07
N ILE A 69 -4.38 -16.62 14.94
CA ILE A 69 -4.56 -15.35 14.20
C ILE A 69 -6.03 -15.09 13.85
N LYS A 70 -6.49 -13.86 14.13
CA LYS A 70 -7.90 -13.44 14.22
C LYS A 70 -8.44 -12.78 12.93
N PHE A 71 -9.32 -13.51 12.23
CA PHE A 71 -10.34 -13.11 11.22
C PHE A 71 -9.94 -12.54 9.83
N CYS A 72 -10.64 -12.99 8.77
CA CYS A 72 -10.50 -12.51 7.38
C CYS A 72 -11.83 -12.61 6.57
N LYS A 73 -11.88 -12.07 5.35
CA LYS A 73 -12.97 -12.31 4.39
C LYS A 73 -12.48 -13.21 3.26
N VAL A 74 -13.26 -14.21 2.87
CA VAL A 74 -12.89 -15.13 1.78
C VAL A 74 -13.88 -14.98 0.64
N ARG A 75 -13.37 -14.59 -0.53
CA ARG A 75 -14.12 -14.51 -1.78
C ARG A 75 -13.85 -15.77 -2.60
N LEU A 76 -14.92 -16.44 -3.03
CA LEU A 76 -14.87 -17.68 -3.81
C LEU A 76 -15.63 -17.52 -5.12
N PHE A 77 -14.99 -17.87 -6.24
CA PHE A 77 -15.61 -17.90 -7.56
C PHE A 77 -15.98 -19.33 -7.97
N PHE A 78 -17.21 -19.51 -8.46
CA PHE A 78 -17.71 -20.81 -8.91
C PHE A 78 -18.20 -20.75 -10.36
N ASP A 79 -17.64 -21.60 -11.24
CA ASP A 79 -18.04 -21.66 -12.66
C ASP A 79 -19.38 -22.37 -12.86
N LEU A 80 -19.68 -23.37 -12.02
CA LEU A 80 -20.90 -24.20 -12.02
C LEU A 80 -21.24 -24.63 -10.58
N ASN A 81 -22.54 -24.82 -10.27
CA ASN A 81 -23.08 -25.31 -8.99
C ASN A 81 -23.15 -24.34 -7.80
N LEU A 82 -23.44 -23.05 -8.02
CA LEU A 82 -23.68 -22.06 -6.94
C LEU A 82 -24.72 -22.52 -5.91
N GLY A 83 -25.86 -23.08 -6.35
CA GLY A 83 -26.92 -23.50 -5.43
C GLY A 83 -26.49 -24.60 -4.43
N LYS A 84 -25.53 -25.47 -4.78
CA LYS A 84 -24.99 -26.47 -3.84
C LYS A 84 -24.01 -25.86 -2.85
N ALA A 85 -23.23 -24.86 -3.28
CA ALA A 85 -22.32 -24.12 -2.41
C ALA A 85 -23.11 -23.28 -1.38
N GLU A 86 -24.16 -22.59 -1.79
CA GLU A 86 -25.04 -21.82 -0.89
C GLU A 86 -25.73 -22.70 0.16
N LEU A 87 -26.26 -23.87 -0.26
CA LEU A 87 -26.87 -24.83 0.66
C LEU A 87 -25.87 -25.34 1.72
N LEU A 88 -24.63 -25.61 1.33
CA LEU A 88 -23.58 -26.01 2.27
C LEU A 88 -23.21 -24.88 3.24
N LEU A 89 -23.02 -23.67 2.73
CA LEU A 89 -22.70 -22.51 3.55
C LEU A 89 -23.81 -22.19 4.56
N LYS A 90 -25.07 -22.32 4.14
CA LYS A 90 -26.25 -22.16 4.99
C LYS A 90 -26.35 -23.26 6.05
N ASN A 91 -26.06 -24.51 5.69
CA ASN A 91 -26.04 -25.64 6.63
C ASN A 91 -24.96 -25.48 7.72
N TYR A 92 -23.82 -24.88 7.37
CA TYR A 92 -22.74 -24.61 8.32
C TYR A 92 -22.83 -23.24 9.00
N LYS A 93 -23.92 -22.48 8.79
CA LYS A 93 -24.20 -21.17 9.39
C LYS A 93 -23.10 -20.12 9.16
N TYR A 94 -22.48 -20.12 7.98
CA TYR A 94 -21.58 -19.02 7.61
C TYR A 94 -22.39 -17.79 7.20
N ASN A 95 -21.89 -16.59 7.50
CA ASN A 95 -22.40 -15.37 6.90
C ASN A 95 -21.83 -15.27 5.50
N PHE A 96 -22.70 -15.32 4.49
CA PHE A 96 -22.29 -15.20 3.10
C PHE A 96 -23.22 -14.29 2.30
N SER A 97 -22.68 -13.66 1.27
CA SER A 97 -23.42 -12.91 0.26
C SER A 97 -23.05 -13.48 -1.10
N SER A 98 -24.04 -13.82 -1.92
CA SER A 98 -23.83 -14.31 -3.29
C SER A 98 -24.23 -13.25 -4.31
N VAL A 99 -23.37 -13.02 -5.29
CA VAL A 99 -23.62 -12.16 -6.45
C VAL A 99 -23.17 -12.91 -7.70
N GLU A 100 -24.12 -13.30 -8.54
CA GLU A 100 -23.90 -14.07 -9.77
C GLU A 100 -23.08 -15.35 -9.60
N LYS A 101 -21.76 -15.29 -9.85
CA LYS A 101 -20.80 -16.41 -9.75
C LYS A 101 -19.83 -16.29 -8.55
N GLU A 102 -19.99 -15.23 -7.76
CA GLU A 102 -19.18 -14.96 -6.58
C GLU A 102 -19.95 -15.28 -5.31
N ILE A 103 -19.27 -15.93 -4.36
CA ILE A 103 -19.73 -16.06 -2.98
C ILE A 103 -18.68 -15.44 -2.06
N LEU A 104 -19.09 -14.38 -1.36
CA LEU A 104 -18.32 -13.74 -0.30
C LEU A 104 -18.69 -14.39 1.02
N VAL A 105 -17.71 -14.95 1.73
CA VAL A 105 -17.88 -15.61 3.03
C VAL A 105 -17.05 -14.88 4.08
N ASP A 106 -17.73 -14.34 5.10
CA ASP A 106 -17.05 -13.78 6.27
C ASP A 106 -16.67 -14.93 7.22
N ILE A 107 -15.37 -15.19 7.40
CA ILE A 107 -14.89 -16.36 8.13
C ILE A 107 -13.55 -16.12 8.83
N GLU A 108 -13.35 -16.73 9.99
CA GLU A 108 -12.07 -16.66 10.70
C GLU A 108 -10.94 -17.26 9.85
N GLU A 109 -9.73 -16.66 9.84
CA GLU A 109 -8.57 -17.14 9.03
C GLU A 109 -8.29 -18.63 9.28
N GLU A 110 -8.43 -19.07 10.53
CA GLU A 110 -8.26 -20.47 10.96
C GLU A 110 -9.30 -21.43 10.36
N LYS A 111 -10.49 -20.92 10.05
CA LYS A 111 -11.61 -21.69 9.50
C LYS A 111 -11.64 -21.67 7.98
N VAL A 112 -10.78 -20.89 7.31
CA VAL A 112 -10.65 -20.87 5.84
C VAL A 112 -10.25 -22.24 5.32
N GLY A 113 -9.25 -22.88 5.93
CA GLY A 113 -8.84 -24.24 5.55
C GLY A 113 -9.97 -25.27 5.73
N GLN A 114 -10.79 -25.14 6.78
CA GLN A 114 -11.96 -26.00 6.98
C GLN A 114 -13.04 -25.76 5.94
N LEU A 115 -13.28 -24.51 5.57
CA LEU A 115 -14.22 -24.13 4.52
C LEU A 115 -13.80 -24.72 3.17
N LEU A 116 -12.53 -24.53 2.78
CA LEU A 116 -11.97 -25.08 1.55
C LEU A 116 -11.98 -26.61 1.54
N GLY A 117 -11.65 -27.24 2.67
CA GLY A 117 -11.72 -28.69 2.84
C GLY A 117 -13.16 -29.23 2.69
N ARG A 118 -14.16 -28.53 3.26
CA ARG A 118 -15.58 -28.90 3.14
C ARG A 118 -16.10 -28.73 1.71
N LEU A 119 -15.69 -27.66 1.02
CA LEU A 119 -16.02 -27.44 -0.39
C LEU A 119 -15.40 -28.54 -1.28
N SER A 120 -14.16 -28.93 -0.98
CA SER A 120 -13.46 -30.03 -1.66
C SER A 120 -14.13 -31.39 -1.42
N LEU A 121 -14.50 -31.72 -0.17
CA LEU A 121 -15.25 -32.95 0.17
C LEU A 121 -16.62 -33.01 -0.51
N ALA A 122 -17.26 -31.86 -0.71
CA ALA A 122 -18.51 -31.75 -1.46
C ALA A 122 -18.33 -31.83 -2.99
N LYS A 123 -17.10 -32.05 -3.48
CA LYS A 123 -16.72 -32.06 -4.91
C LYS A 123 -17.07 -30.76 -5.64
N LEU A 124 -17.09 -29.63 -4.92
CA LEU A 124 -17.31 -28.33 -5.51
C LEU A 124 -15.97 -27.78 -6.03
N LYS A 125 -15.89 -27.60 -7.34
CA LYS A 125 -14.76 -26.93 -7.98
C LYS A 125 -14.99 -25.42 -7.94
N TYR A 126 -14.06 -24.71 -7.32
CA TYR A 126 -13.97 -23.25 -7.38
C TYR A 126 -12.77 -22.89 -8.28
N SER A 127 -12.87 -21.76 -8.98
CA SER A 127 -11.85 -21.32 -9.93
C SER A 127 -10.82 -20.39 -9.29
N GLN A 128 -11.23 -19.55 -8.33
CA GLN A 128 -10.37 -18.59 -7.64
C GLN A 128 -10.76 -18.43 -6.16
N ILE A 129 -9.75 -18.22 -5.31
CA ILE A 129 -9.90 -17.86 -3.88
C ILE A 129 -9.13 -16.56 -3.64
N THR A 130 -9.79 -15.55 -3.07
CA THR A 130 -9.12 -14.33 -2.59
C THR A 130 -9.42 -14.17 -1.10
N ILE A 131 -8.38 -13.97 -0.29
CA ILE A 131 -8.52 -13.71 1.14
C ILE A 131 -8.29 -12.21 1.35
N GLU A 132 -9.36 -11.47 1.55
CA GLU A 132 -9.32 -10.04 1.85
C GLU A 132 -9.20 -9.87 3.36
N LYS A 133 -8.08 -9.31 3.83
CA LYS A 133 -7.95 -8.88 5.22
C LYS A 133 -8.56 -7.48 5.32
N PRO A 134 -9.38 -7.18 6.35
CA PRO A 134 -9.83 -5.82 6.57
C PRO A 134 -8.63 -4.96 6.94
N THR A 135 -8.04 -4.30 5.95
CA THR A 135 -7.01 -3.29 6.17
C THR A 135 -7.73 -1.99 6.53
N LEU A 136 -7.83 -1.71 7.82
CA LEU A 136 -7.86 -0.31 8.23
C LEU A 136 -6.46 0.21 7.93
N ASP A 137 -6.29 0.90 6.80
CA ASP A 137 -5.15 1.78 6.58
C ASP A 137 -5.24 2.90 7.60
N GLY A 138 -4.88 2.59 8.85
CA GLY A 138 -4.98 3.46 10.01
C GLY A 138 -3.85 4.47 10.05
N TRP A 139 -2.89 4.40 9.13
CA TRP A 139 -1.73 5.28 9.09
C TRP A 139 -2.10 6.78 9.08
N PRO A 140 -3.08 7.25 8.29
CA PRO A 140 -3.54 8.64 8.36
C PRO A 140 -4.09 8.98 9.76
N PHE A 141 -4.86 8.08 10.37
CA PHE A 141 -5.41 8.29 11.70
C PHE A 141 -4.32 8.33 12.80
N PHE A 142 -3.30 7.46 12.69
CA PHE A 142 -2.12 7.52 13.56
C PHE A 142 -1.35 8.83 13.40
N GLY A 143 -1.17 9.30 12.16
CA GLY A 143 -0.59 10.62 11.89
C GLY A 143 -1.38 11.74 12.57
N LEU A 144 -2.71 11.73 12.46
CA LEU A 144 -3.59 12.69 13.14
C LEU A 144 -3.49 12.63 14.66
N LEU A 145 -3.38 11.43 15.24
CA LEU A 145 -3.19 11.28 16.68
C LEU A 145 -1.84 11.83 17.13
N ILE A 146 -0.74 11.42 16.48
CA ILE A 146 0.61 11.86 16.83
C ILE A 146 0.72 13.37 16.71
N TRP A 147 0.34 13.91 15.54
CA TRP A 147 0.45 15.34 15.29
C TRP A 147 -0.56 16.13 16.10
N GLY A 148 -1.78 15.65 16.27
CA GLY A 148 -2.79 16.28 17.09
C GLY A 148 -2.43 16.37 18.58
N LEU A 149 -1.89 15.29 19.16
CA LEU A 149 -1.38 15.31 20.54
C LEU A 149 -0.18 16.26 20.65
N THR A 150 0.69 16.28 19.65
CA THR A 150 1.82 17.21 19.59
C THR A 150 1.33 18.67 19.53
N ILE A 151 0.25 18.94 18.78
CA ILE A 151 -0.40 20.26 18.71
C ILE A 151 -0.92 20.67 20.08
N SER A 152 -1.67 19.80 20.75
CA SER A 152 -2.22 20.10 22.08
C SER A 152 -1.12 20.33 23.12
N PHE A 153 -0.05 19.53 23.07
CA PHE A 153 1.12 19.70 23.93
C PHE A 153 1.82 21.06 23.70
N LEU A 154 2.06 21.43 22.44
CA LEU A 154 2.71 22.69 22.09
C LEU A 154 1.86 23.89 22.50
N GLN A 155 0.56 23.87 22.24
CA GLN A 155 -0.36 24.96 22.62
C GLN A 155 -0.41 25.18 24.14
N ASN A 156 -0.34 24.11 24.93
CA ASN A 156 -0.42 24.21 26.39
C ASN A 156 0.90 24.66 27.05
N ASN A 157 2.06 24.34 26.45
CA ASN A 157 3.36 24.54 27.08
C ASN A 157 4.15 25.75 26.57
N SER A 158 3.66 26.45 25.54
CA SER A 158 4.43 27.53 24.94
C SER A 158 3.77 28.90 25.08
N SER A 159 4.50 29.83 25.68
CA SER A 159 4.24 31.28 25.69
C SER A 159 4.70 31.97 24.39
N SER A 160 5.18 31.19 23.41
CA SER A 160 5.72 31.67 22.13
C SER A 160 4.63 31.99 21.11
N ASN A 161 4.92 32.95 20.22
CA ASN A 161 4.07 33.42 19.12
C ASN A 161 3.25 32.29 18.45
N PHE A 162 1.92 32.36 18.60
CA PHE A 162 0.91 31.50 17.97
C PHE A 162 1.18 31.20 16.47
N SER A 163 1.81 32.14 15.75
CA SER A 163 2.15 32.00 14.33
C SER A 163 3.22 30.93 14.04
N PHE A 164 4.21 30.71 14.91
CA PHE A 164 5.28 29.75 14.65
C PHE A 164 4.79 28.30 14.74
N ILE A 165 3.96 28.02 15.75
CA ILE A 165 3.34 26.70 15.95
C ILE A 165 2.39 26.41 14.79
N THR A 166 1.56 27.38 14.43
CA THR A 166 0.65 27.26 13.27
C THR A 166 1.40 27.01 11.96
N MET A 167 2.60 27.57 11.78
CA MET A 167 3.45 27.32 10.60
C MET A 167 3.92 25.87 10.53
N ILE A 168 4.47 25.31 11.61
CA ILE A 168 4.93 23.91 11.64
C ILE A 168 3.75 22.98 11.38
N ILE A 169 2.60 23.25 11.99
CA ILE A 169 1.37 22.48 11.83
C ILE A 169 0.88 22.53 10.38
N GLY A 170 0.78 23.72 9.80
CA GLY A 170 0.41 23.89 8.41
C GLY A 170 1.33 23.10 7.49
N GLY A 171 2.65 23.16 7.74
CA GLY A 171 3.65 22.40 6.99
C GLY A 171 3.41 20.90 7.02
N ILE A 172 3.17 20.33 8.20
CA ILE A 172 2.91 18.89 8.36
C ILE A 172 1.60 18.46 7.67
N VAL A 173 0.52 19.22 7.87
CA VAL A 173 -0.79 18.91 7.27
C VAL A 173 -0.71 18.98 5.74
N PHE A 174 -0.02 19.99 5.19
CA PHE A 174 0.16 20.12 3.76
C PHE A 174 1.08 19.03 3.20
N TRP A 175 2.08 18.61 3.96
CA TRP A 175 2.94 17.50 3.58
C TRP A 175 2.17 16.19 3.42
N GLU A 176 1.22 15.91 4.33
CA GLU A 176 0.33 14.75 4.20
C GLU A 176 -0.43 14.75 2.87
N ILE A 177 -0.81 15.91 2.33
CA ILE A 177 -1.54 16.01 1.06
C ILE A 177 -0.70 15.55 -0.14
N ILE A 178 0.62 15.59 -0.03
CA ILE A 178 1.53 15.01 -1.04
C ILE A 178 1.66 13.50 -0.83
N VAL A 179 1.87 13.08 0.43
CA VAL A 179 2.13 11.69 0.82
C VAL A 179 0.94 10.78 0.46
N GLN A 180 -0.29 11.24 0.72
CA GLN A 180 -1.49 10.43 0.55
C GLN A 180 -1.70 9.96 -0.90
N PRO A 181 -1.86 10.83 -1.92
CA PRO A 181 -2.06 10.39 -3.30
C PRO A 181 -0.88 9.58 -3.84
N GLN A 182 0.36 9.93 -3.46
CA GLN A 182 1.54 9.15 -3.82
C GLN A 182 1.44 7.72 -3.30
N ARG A 183 1.10 7.55 -2.01
CA ARG A 183 0.99 6.25 -1.35
C ARG A 183 -0.14 5.43 -1.94
N GLU A 184 -1.32 6.00 -2.12
CA GLU A 184 -2.48 5.28 -2.68
C GLU A 184 -2.18 4.75 -4.08
N ILE A 185 -1.59 5.56 -4.96
CA ILE A 185 -1.22 5.14 -6.32
C ILE A 185 -0.15 4.04 -6.29
N SER A 186 0.79 4.12 -5.34
CA SER A 186 1.88 3.14 -5.24
C SER A 186 1.40 1.80 -4.66
N ILE A 187 0.63 1.83 -3.57
CA ILE A 187 0.09 0.62 -2.93
C ILE A 187 -0.87 -0.10 -3.86
N ASN A 188 -1.82 0.61 -4.50
CA ASN A 188 -2.75 -0.05 -5.43
C ASN A 188 -2.00 -0.76 -6.58
N PHE A 189 -0.88 -0.19 -7.05
CA PHE A 189 -0.05 -0.83 -8.06
C PHE A 189 0.72 -2.04 -7.50
N ILE A 190 1.31 -1.90 -6.31
CA ILE A 190 2.03 -2.99 -5.63
C ILE A 190 1.09 -4.15 -5.28
N ASP A 191 -0.14 -3.88 -4.87
CA ASP A 191 -1.15 -4.91 -4.60
C ASP A 191 -1.45 -5.73 -5.85
N GLU A 192 -1.60 -5.08 -7.01
CA GLU A 192 -1.76 -5.79 -8.29
C GLU A 192 -0.53 -6.65 -8.65
N MET A 193 0.67 -6.22 -8.25
CA MET A 193 1.90 -7.00 -8.41
C MET A 193 1.94 -8.21 -7.47
N TRP A 194 1.65 -8.01 -6.18
CA TRP A 194 1.63 -9.09 -5.20
C TRP A 194 0.57 -10.14 -5.54
N ASN A 195 -0.54 -9.71 -6.11
CA ASN A 195 -1.61 -10.58 -6.61
C ASN A 195 -1.29 -11.22 -7.98
N LYS A 196 -0.13 -10.92 -8.58
CA LYS A 196 0.32 -11.49 -9.87
C LYS A 196 -0.69 -11.24 -11.01
N ASN A 197 -1.44 -10.14 -10.89
CA ASN A 197 -2.56 -9.83 -11.77
C ASN A 197 -2.18 -8.87 -12.90
N ILE A 198 -1.00 -8.24 -12.80
CA ILE A 198 -0.46 -7.35 -13.84
C ILE A 198 -0.46 -8.00 -15.23
N LEU A 199 -0.04 -9.27 -15.34
CA LEU A 199 -0.03 -9.95 -16.62
C LEU A 199 -1.43 -10.13 -17.19
N ASN A 200 -2.41 -10.48 -16.35
CA ASN A 200 -3.80 -10.68 -16.76
C ASN A 200 -4.43 -9.36 -17.24
N LEU A 201 -4.16 -8.26 -16.52
CA LEU A 201 -4.63 -6.93 -16.89
C LEU A 201 -4.09 -6.50 -18.26
N PHE A 202 -2.79 -6.69 -18.52
CA PHE A 202 -2.18 -6.32 -19.79
C PHE A 202 -2.34 -7.35 -20.92
N ALA A 203 -2.86 -8.54 -20.62
CA ALA A 203 -3.30 -9.52 -21.62
C ALA A 203 -4.70 -9.22 -22.17
N SER A 204 -5.51 -8.48 -21.41
CA SER A 204 -6.78 -7.92 -21.88
C SER A 204 -6.53 -6.73 -22.84
N PRO A 205 -7.51 -6.27 -23.65
CA PRO A 205 -7.34 -5.16 -24.59
C PRO A 205 -7.20 -3.78 -23.90
N LEU A 206 -6.78 -3.74 -22.63
CA LEU A 206 -6.67 -2.56 -21.81
C LEU A 206 -5.41 -1.76 -22.15
N THR A 207 -5.59 -0.47 -22.42
CA THR A 207 -4.49 0.42 -22.80
C THR A 207 -3.71 0.90 -21.57
N LYS A 208 -2.43 1.20 -21.75
CA LYS A 208 -1.56 1.80 -20.71
C LYS A 208 -2.17 3.08 -20.12
N ALA A 209 -2.83 3.88 -20.97
CA ALA A 209 -3.48 5.12 -20.58
C ALA A 209 -4.71 4.85 -19.71
N GLU A 210 -5.58 3.92 -20.09
CA GLU A 210 -6.75 3.53 -19.27
C GLU A 210 -6.30 3.03 -17.89
N TYR A 211 -5.28 2.18 -17.82
CA TYR A 211 -4.74 1.70 -16.55
C TYR A 211 -4.26 2.83 -15.65
N LEU A 212 -3.44 3.73 -16.18
CA LEU A 212 -2.91 4.87 -15.44
C LEU A 212 -4.03 5.81 -14.97
N THR A 213 -5.00 6.09 -15.84
CA THR A 213 -6.13 6.95 -15.47
C THR A 213 -6.99 6.31 -14.37
N ALA A 214 -7.22 5.01 -14.43
CA ALA A 214 -7.94 4.27 -13.38
C ALA A 214 -7.21 4.34 -12.04
N LEU A 215 -5.88 4.11 -12.03
CA LEU A 215 -5.06 4.24 -10.81
C LEU A 215 -5.15 5.64 -10.20
N VAL A 216 -5.06 6.69 -11.04
CA VAL A 216 -5.15 8.07 -10.59
C VAL A 216 -6.54 8.38 -10.04
N ILE A 217 -7.61 7.96 -10.72
CA ILE A 217 -9.00 8.17 -10.28
C ILE A 217 -9.25 7.49 -8.92
N ILE A 218 -8.88 6.21 -8.80
CA ILE A 218 -9.03 5.46 -7.55
C ILE A 218 -8.22 6.13 -6.42
N GLY A 219 -6.97 6.53 -6.71
CA GLY A 219 -6.12 7.23 -5.75
C GLY A 219 -6.73 8.55 -5.28
N ILE A 220 -7.31 9.34 -6.19
CA ILE A 220 -7.99 10.60 -5.85
C ILE A 220 -9.21 10.33 -4.97
N ILE A 221 -10.05 9.35 -5.31
CA ILE A 221 -11.25 9.02 -4.53
C ILE A 221 -10.87 8.60 -3.10
N LYS A 222 -9.90 7.67 -2.97
CA LYS A 222 -9.41 7.22 -1.65
C LYS A 222 -8.78 8.37 -0.86
N MET A 223 -7.99 9.22 -1.51
CA MET A 223 -7.40 10.40 -0.88
C MET A 223 -8.48 11.34 -0.32
N PHE A 224 -9.55 11.62 -1.06
CA PHE A 224 -10.64 12.46 -0.55
C PHE A 224 -11.30 11.88 0.70
N ILE A 225 -11.56 10.57 0.71
CA ILE A 225 -12.11 9.88 1.90
C ILE A 225 -11.17 10.09 3.09
N THR A 226 -9.87 9.90 2.89
CA THR A 226 -8.86 10.07 3.93
C THR A 226 -8.77 11.50 4.43
N VAL A 227 -8.70 12.50 3.53
CA VAL A 227 -8.62 13.92 3.89
C VAL A 227 -9.88 14.39 4.62
N ILE A 228 -11.07 13.95 4.20
CA ILE A 228 -12.33 14.25 4.89
C ILE A 228 -12.32 13.64 6.30
N SER A 229 -11.91 12.37 6.43
CA SER A 229 -11.78 11.69 7.72
C SER A 229 -10.82 12.44 8.66
N LEU A 230 -9.66 12.85 8.16
CA LEU A 230 -8.67 13.63 8.90
C LEU A 230 -9.21 15.00 9.33
N THR A 231 -9.92 15.68 8.45
CA THR A 231 -10.48 17.00 8.74
C THR A 231 -11.54 16.91 9.85
N ILE A 232 -12.42 15.91 9.77
CA ILE A 232 -13.43 15.65 10.82
C ILE A 232 -12.74 15.30 12.14
N GLY A 233 -11.76 14.39 12.13
CA GLY A 233 -11.00 14.01 13.32
C GLY A 233 -10.29 15.20 13.97
N SER A 234 -9.72 16.10 13.16
CA SER A 234 -9.02 17.31 13.62
C SER A 234 -9.97 18.28 14.32
N ILE A 235 -11.17 18.50 13.75
CA ILE A 235 -12.17 19.40 14.33
C ILE A 235 -12.69 18.84 15.65
N VAL A 236 -13.03 17.54 15.70
CA VAL A 236 -13.64 16.91 16.88
C VAL A 236 -12.65 16.80 18.04
N LEU A 237 -11.41 16.36 17.77
CA LEU A 237 -10.44 16.05 18.83
C LEU A 237 -9.65 17.28 19.28
N TYR A 238 -9.34 18.22 18.37
CA TYR A 238 -8.40 19.31 18.64
C TYR A 238 -8.99 20.70 18.44
N LYS A 239 -10.28 20.81 18.08
CA LYS A 239 -10.97 22.09 17.78
C LYS A 239 -10.20 22.96 16.76
N PHE A 240 -9.35 22.35 15.94
CA PHE A 240 -8.53 23.04 14.96
C PHE A 240 -9.28 23.12 13.63
N ASN A 241 -9.58 24.35 13.21
CA ASN A 241 -10.33 24.59 11.98
C ASN A 241 -9.38 25.12 10.89
N ILE A 242 -8.95 24.21 10.00
CA ILE A 242 -8.00 24.51 8.91
C ILE A 242 -8.57 25.62 8.01
N PHE A 243 -9.89 25.60 7.76
CA PHE A 243 -10.59 26.58 6.93
C PHE A 243 -10.60 28.00 7.50
N ALA A 244 -10.59 28.14 8.83
CA ALA A 244 -10.56 29.45 9.48
C ALA A 244 -9.20 30.14 9.35
N SER A 245 -8.12 29.37 9.18
CA SER A 245 -6.74 29.89 9.21
C SER A 245 -6.18 30.26 7.82
N PHE A 246 -6.59 29.54 6.77
CA PHE A 246 -6.05 29.72 5.40
C PHE A 246 -7.08 30.25 4.39
N GLY A 247 -8.35 30.38 4.78
CA GLY A 247 -9.41 31.00 3.97
C GLY A 247 -9.66 30.29 2.63
N LEU A 248 -10.07 31.07 1.62
CA LEU A 248 -10.47 30.59 0.29
C LEU A 248 -9.29 30.09 -0.58
N HIS A 249 -8.05 30.21 -0.09
CA HIS A 249 -6.83 29.86 -0.84
C HIS A 249 -6.40 28.40 -0.70
N ILE A 250 -6.99 27.65 0.24
CA ILE A 250 -6.68 26.22 0.46
C ILE A 250 -6.78 25.38 -0.83
N PRO A 251 -7.86 25.49 -1.64
CA PRO A 251 -8.03 24.58 -2.78
C PRO A 251 -6.91 24.72 -3.81
N ILE A 252 -6.41 25.94 -4.07
CA ILE A 252 -5.37 26.14 -5.08
C ILE A 252 -4.00 25.63 -4.62
N LEU A 253 -3.72 25.71 -3.32
CA LEU A 253 -2.52 25.11 -2.73
C LEU A 253 -2.61 23.59 -2.79
N PHE A 254 -3.75 23.03 -2.39
CA PHE A 254 -3.95 21.57 -2.36
C PHE A 254 -3.88 20.95 -3.75
N ILE A 255 -4.50 21.56 -4.76
CA ILE A 255 -4.44 21.07 -6.15
C ILE A 255 -2.99 20.92 -6.60
N ASN A 256 -2.13 21.91 -6.32
CA ASN A 256 -0.71 21.83 -6.67
C ASN A 256 0.01 20.69 -5.95
N LEU A 257 -0.27 20.47 -4.67
CA LEU A 257 0.33 19.38 -3.90
C LEU A 257 -0.15 18.00 -4.34
N ILE A 258 -1.45 17.88 -4.66
CA ILE A 258 -2.06 16.63 -5.14
C ILE A 258 -1.45 16.23 -6.48
N ILE A 259 -1.33 17.16 -7.44
CA ILE A 259 -0.72 16.87 -8.74
C ILE A 259 0.73 16.40 -8.58
N PHE A 260 1.48 17.03 -7.67
CA PHE A 260 2.84 16.62 -7.37
C PHE A 260 2.90 15.20 -6.73
N GLY A 261 2.01 14.91 -5.78
CA GLY A 261 1.91 13.59 -5.18
C GLY A 261 1.53 12.50 -6.17
N ILE A 262 0.60 12.77 -7.10
CA ILE A 262 0.25 11.87 -8.21
C ILE A 262 1.48 11.61 -9.09
N THR A 263 2.22 12.68 -9.43
CA THR A 263 3.44 12.59 -10.22
C THR A 263 4.47 11.67 -9.54
N LEU A 264 4.72 11.86 -8.24
CA LEU A 264 5.64 11.00 -7.50
C LEU A 264 5.17 9.55 -7.46
N GLY A 265 3.88 9.30 -7.26
CA GLY A 265 3.32 7.93 -7.27
C GLY A 265 3.51 7.23 -8.61
N LEU A 266 3.22 7.92 -9.72
CA LEU A 266 3.44 7.38 -11.06
C LEU A 266 4.92 7.15 -11.38
N PHE A 267 5.80 8.03 -10.90
CA PHE A 267 7.24 7.90 -11.06
C PHE A 267 7.78 6.66 -10.33
N VAL A 268 7.34 6.45 -9.08
CA VAL A 268 7.63 5.24 -8.30
C VAL A 268 7.15 3.99 -9.04
N ASN A 269 5.89 3.98 -9.49
CA ASN A 269 5.33 2.82 -10.20
C ASN A 269 6.15 2.49 -11.47
N SER A 270 6.65 3.51 -12.16
CA SER A 270 7.54 3.33 -13.32
C SER A 270 8.85 2.62 -12.95
N LEU A 271 9.43 2.95 -11.79
CA LEU A 271 10.64 2.29 -11.28
C LEU A 271 10.36 0.85 -10.86
N ILE A 272 9.28 0.64 -10.10
CA ILE A 272 8.88 -0.69 -9.63
C ILE A 272 8.59 -1.59 -10.83
N LEU A 273 7.93 -1.09 -11.87
CA LEU A 273 7.64 -1.86 -13.08
C LEU A 273 8.92 -2.34 -13.78
N ARG A 274 10.00 -1.53 -13.74
CA ARG A 274 11.29 -1.89 -14.36
C ARG A 274 12.14 -2.82 -13.50
N PHE A 275 12.26 -2.53 -12.21
CA PHE A 275 13.20 -3.23 -11.31
C PHE A 275 12.55 -4.31 -10.45
N GLY A 276 11.22 -4.36 -10.46
CA GLY A 276 10.38 -5.32 -9.77
C GLY A 276 10.17 -5.04 -8.30
N ILE A 277 9.60 -6.03 -7.61
CA ILE A 277 9.19 -5.98 -6.18
C ILE A 277 10.38 -5.67 -5.27
N SER A 278 11.61 -6.01 -5.68
CA SER A 278 12.84 -5.70 -4.92
C SER A 278 13.03 -4.21 -4.59
N VAL A 279 12.41 -3.33 -5.38
CA VAL A 279 12.53 -1.87 -5.27
C VAL A 279 11.26 -1.23 -4.68
N GLN A 280 10.30 -2.02 -4.18
CA GLN A 280 9.05 -1.52 -3.58
C GLN A 280 9.29 -0.51 -2.45
N GLU A 281 10.39 -0.64 -1.72
CA GLU A 281 10.76 0.27 -0.62
C GLU A 281 10.98 1.72 -1.11
N ILE A 282 11.26 1.92 -2.41
CA ILE A 282 11.33 3.26 -3.01
C ILE A 282 9.99 3.99 -2.93
N ALA A 283 8.87 3.27 -2.92
CA ALA A 283 7.55 3.87 -2.74
C ALA A 283 7.44 4.68 -1.44
N TRP A 284 8.15 4.27 -0.40
CA TRP A 284 8.19 4.96 0.88
C TRP A 284 9.36 5.96 0.94
N ALA A 285 10.53 5.55 0.44
CA ALA A 285 11.74 6.35 0.53
C ALA A 285 11.68 7.64 -0.28
N ILE A 286 11.04 7.65 -1.46
CA ILE A 286 11.06 8.82 -2.35
C ILE A 286 10.47 10.06 -1.69
N VAL A 287 9.39 9.88 -0.93
CA VAL A 287 8.70 10.97 -0.26
C VAL A 287 9.56 11.51 0.88
N ALA A 288 10.18 10.62 1.66
CA ALA A 288 11.14 11.02 2.69
C ALA A 288 12.36 11.77 2.10
N ILE A 289 12.85 11.36 0.92
CA ILE A 289 13.95 12.03 0.23
C ILE A 289 13.52 13.44 -0.23
N VAL A 290 12.30 13.61 -0.73
CA VAL A 290 11.81 14.89 -1.27
C VAL A 290 11.45 15.89 -0.16
N GLN A 291 11.07 15.41 1.02
CA GLN A 291 10.65 16.23 2.16
C GLN A 291 11.62 17.38 2.52
N PRO A 292 12.92 17.12 2.77
CA PRO A 292 13.84 18.19 3.15
C PRO A 292 13.99 19.24 2.05
N PHE A 293 13.97 18.83 0.79
CA PHE A 293 14.12 19.79 -0.32
C PHE A 293 12.85 20.61 -0.58
N SER A 294 11.69 20.20 -0.03
CA SER A 294 10.39 20.86 -0.26
C SER A 294 10.10 22.06 0.67
N CYS A 295 11.03 22.41 1.57
CA CYS A 295 10.89 23.56 2.48
C CYS A 295 9.66 23.49 3.41
N VAL A 296 9.26 22.28 3.80
CA VAL A 296 8.07 21.99 4.64
C VAL A 296 8.12 22.69 5.99
N LEU A 297 9.25 22.59 6.68
CA LEU A 297 9.42 23.08 8.05
C LEU A 297 10.19 24.40 8.12
N TYR A 298 10.96 24.72 7.09
CA TYR A 298 11.92 25.84 7.08
C TYR A 298 11.84 26.66 5.79
N PRO A 299 12.11 27.99 5.87
CA PRO A 299 12.11 28.86 4.70
C PRO A 299 13.28 28.59 3.76
N LEU A 300 13.07 28.81 2.46
CA LEU A 300 14.08 28.66 1.41
C LEU A 300 15.35 29.45 1.74
N SER A 301 15.20 30.66 2.28
CA SER A 301 16.31 31.55 2.63
C SER A 301 17.22 31.01 3.74
N SER A 302 16.72 30.11 4.59
CA SER A 302 17.51 29.50 5.68
C SER A 302 18.38 28.32 5.23
N LEU A 303 18.16 27.81 4.02
CA LEU A 303 18.87 26.63 3.53
C LEU A 303 20.25 26.98 2.97
N PRO A 304 21.22 26.04 2.99
CA PRO A 304 22.49 26.22 2.28
C PRO A 304 22.27 26.44 0.77
N VAL A 305 23.15 27.24 0.13
CA VAL A 305 23.04 27.61 -1.29
C VAL A 305 22.86 26.41 -2.23
N TRP A 306 23.51 25.28 -1.93
CA TRP A 306 23.38 24.06 -2.73
C TRP A 306 21.98 23.43 -2.63
N VAL A 307 21.37 23.43 -1.44
CA VAL A 307 20.01 22.92 -1.21
C VAL A 307 19.00 23.84 -1.88
N GLN A 308 19.18 25.16 -1.76
CA GLN A 308 18.28 26.15 -2.38
C GLN A 308 18.09 25.90 -3.87
N ARG A 309 19.18 25.58 -4.60
CA ARG A 309 19.12 25.27 -6.04
C ARG A 309 18.24 24.06 -6.36
N ILE A 310 18.27 23.03 -5.51
CA ILE A 310 17.44 21.84 -5.65
C ILE A 310 15.99 22.16 -5.31
N SER A 311 15.76 22.89 -4.21
CA SER A 311 14.44 23.27 -3.74
C SER A 311 13.66 24.11 -4.75
N VAL A 312 14.31 25.06 -5.45
CA VAL A 312 13.66 25.91 -6.47
C VAL A 312 13.11 25.12 -7.65
N VAL A 313 13.65 23.92 -7.91
CA VAL A 313 13.19 23.03 -8.99
C VAL A 313 11.99 22.18 -8.56
N LEU A 314 11.64 22.15 -7.28
CA LEU A 314 10.52 21.38 -6.76
C LEU A 314 9.24 22.23 -6.67
N PRO A 315 8.11 21.82 -7.29
CA PRO A 315 6.84 22.53 -7.18
C PRO A 315 6.36 22.79 -5.74
N PRO A 316 6.48 21.83 -4.79
CA PRO A 316 6.05 22.04 -3.40
C PRO A 316 6.70 23.24 -2.71
N THR A 317 7.94 23.58 -3.06
CA THR A 317 8.70 24.68 -2.44
C THR A 317 7.94 26.00 -2.52
N TYR A 318 7.36 26.31 -3.69
CA TYR A 318 6.56 27.52 -3.88
C TYR A 318 5.27 27.49 -3.06
N VAL A 319 4.62 26.32 -2.95
CA VAL A 319 3.40 26.16 -2.16
C VAL A 319 3.66 26.37 -0.67
N PHE A 320 4.75 25.82 -0.13
CA PHE A 320 5.12 25.99 1.28
C PHE A 320 5.59 27.41 1.60
N GLU A 321 6.26 28.10 0.68
CA GLU A 321 6.55 29.53 0.81
C GLU A 321 5.27 30.38 0.82
N GLU A 322 4.31 30.13 -0.07
CA GLU A 322 3.03 30.85 -0.08
C GLU A 322 2.20 30.55 1.17
N MET A 323 2.18 29.30 1.64
CA MET A 323 1.55 28.93 2.91
C MET A 323 2.10 29.77 4.07
N ARG A 324 3.42 29.98 4.14
CA ARG A 324 4.04 30.86 5.14
C ARG A 324 3.64 32.32 4.95
N ARG A 325 3.65 32.82 3.72
CA ARG A 325 3.26 34.21 3.42
C ARG A 325 1.82 34.50 3.84
N ILE A 326 0.90 33.56 3.63
CA ILE A 326 -0.49 33.67 4.09
C ILE A 326 -0.54 33.80 5.61
N LEU A 327 0.19 32.96 6.35
CA LEU A 327 0.20 32.96 7.81
C LEU A 327 0.80 34.24 8.43
N PHE A 328 1.82 34.84 7.81
CA PHE A 328 2.51 36.02 8.36
C PHE A 328 2.04 37.36 7.80
N SER A 329 1.61 37.41 6.54
CA SER A 329 1.33 38.66 5.83
C SER A 329 -0.09 38.74 5.25
N ASN A 330 -0.86 37.65 5.33
CA ASN A 330 -2.22 37.52 4.78
C ASN A 330 -2.34 37.93 3.30
N LYS A 331 -1.25 37.81 2.55
CA LYS A 331 -1.14 38.10 1.12
C LYS A 331 -0.70 36.84 0.39
N ILE A 332 -1.16 36.70 -0.86
CA ILE A 332 -0.80 35.59 -1.73
C ILE A 332 -0.22 36.13 -3.03
N GLU A 333 0.86 35.51 -3.50
CA GLU A 333 1.44 35.81 -4.80
C GLU A 333 1.04 34.74 -5.81
N ILE A 334 0.00 35.04 -6.59
CA ILE A 334 -0.60 34.10 -7.55
C ILE A 334 0.43 33.64 -8.61
N ASN A 335 1.39 34.48 -8.97
CA ASN A 335 2.43 34.16 -9.95
C ASN A 335 3.26 32.94 -9.52
N ASN A 336 3.60 32.82 -8.23
CA ASN A 336 4.36 31.68 -7.71
C ASN A 336 3.55 30.38 -7.79
N LEU A 337 2.24 30.46 -7.56
CA LEU A 337 1.35 29.30 -7.66
C LEU A 337 1.12 28.86 -9.11
N ILE A 338 1.00 29.81 -10.05
CA ILE A 338 0.93 29.50 -11.48
C ILE A 338 2.23 28.83 -11.93
N PHE A 339 3.38 29.35 -11.49
CA PHE A 339 4.67 28.75 -11.81
C PHE A 339 4.79 27.32 -11.27
N ALA A 340 4.38 27.09 -10.01
CA ALA A 340 4.33 25.76 -9.41
C ALA A 340 3.41 24.82 -10.20
N PHE A 341 2.28 25.31 -10.69
CA PHE A 341 1.33 24.54 -11.48
C PHE A 341 1.90 24.15 -12.86
N LEU A 342 2.57 25.08 -13.54
CA LEU A 342 3.25 24.80 -14.81
C LEU A 342 4.37 23.76 -14.64
N LEU A 343 5.13 23.87 -13.56
CA LEU A 343 6.19 22.93 -13.24
C LEU A 343 5.61 21.54 -12.95
N ASN A 344 4.52 21.47 -12.18
CA ASN A 344 3.76 20.24 -11.95
C ASN A 344 3.30 19.57 -13.25
N LEU A 345 2.77 20.35 -14.21
CA LEU A 345 2.32 19.83 -15.50
C LEU A 345 3.50 19.26 -16.30
N LEU A 346 4.64 19.95 -16.31
CA LEU A 346 5.87 19.46 -16.94
C LEU A 346 6.33 18.13 -16.32
N TYR A 347 6.35 18.04 -14.99
CA TYR A 347 6.72 16.84 -14.26
C TYR A 347 5.78 15.67 -14.52
N LEU A 348 4.48 15.93 -14.60
CA LEU A 348 3.46 14.93 -14.90
C LEU A 348 3.65 14.36 -16.32
N VAL A 349 3.86 15.22 -17.32
CA VAL A 349 4.11 14.80 -18.71
C VAL A 349 5.40 13.97 -18.81
N LEU A 350 6.48 14.43 -18.17
CA LEU A 350 7.74 13.68 -18.14
C LEU A 350 7.57 12.31 -17.47
N THR A 351 6.80 12.24 -16.40
CA THR A 351 6.53 10.98 -15.69
C THR A 351 5.69 10.02 -16.51
N ILE A 352 4.65 10.50 -17.22
CA ILE A 352 3.83 9.65 -18.11
C ILE A 352 4.67 9.10 -19.28
N TRP A 353 5.53 9.95 -19.85
CA TRP A 353 6.50 9.51 -20.86
C TRP A 353 7.47 8.47 -20.30
N PHE A 354 8.02 8.73 -19.11
CA PHE A 354 8.94 7.81 -18.43
C PHE A 354 8.27 6.46 -18.11
N PHE A 355 7.03 6.46 -17.62
CA PHE A 355 6.25 5.25 -17.40
C PHE A 355 6.11 4.45 -18.69
N SER A 356 5.77 5.11 -19.79
CA SER A 356 5.59 4.47 -21.09
C SER A 356 6.88 3.81 -21.58
N VAL A 357 8.03 4.48 -21.43
CA VAL A 357 9.35 3.93 -21.77
C VAL A 357 9.73 2.75 -20.87
N MET A 358 9.48 2.85 -19.57
CA MET A 358 9.79 1.77 -18.62
C MET A 358 8.91 0.55 -18.85
N PHE A 359 7.65 0.76 -19.24
CA PHE A 359 6.74 -0.30 -19.63
C PHE A 359 7.22 -1.09 -20.85
N GLU A 360 7.58 -0.39 -21.94
CA GLU A 360 8.14 -1.00 -23.15
C GLU A 360 9.37 -1.86 -22.81
N LYS A 361 10.30 -1.31 -22.01
CA LYS A 361 11.52 -2.03 -21.60
C LYS A 361 11.24 -3.26 -20.74
N ALA A 362 10.29 -3.18 -19.82
CA ALA A 362 9.89 -4.33 -19.00
C ALA A 362 9.25 -5.44 -19.83
N ARG A 363 8.50 -5.07 -20.88
CA ARG A 363 7.94 -6.00 -21.87
C ARG A 363 9.04 -6.69 -22.68
N GLU A 364 9.98 -5.95 -23.24
CA GLU A 364 11.10 -6.50 -24.04
C GLU A 364 11.97 -7.49 -23.26
N HIS A 365 12.23 -7.21 -21.98
CA HIS A 365 13.08 -8.06 -21.14
C HIS A 365 12.31 -9.22 -20.47
N GLY A 366 11.03 -9.42 -20.82
CA GLY A 366 10.18 -10.45 -20.22
C GLY A 366 9.96 -10.30 -18.71
N ARG A 367 10.27 -9.12 -18.14
CA ARG A 367 10.18 -8.88 -16.69
C ARG A 367 8.73 -8.84 -16.22
N LEU A 368 7.79 -8.47 -17.09
CA LEU A 368 6.36 -8.56 -16.79
C LEU A 368 5.90 -9.98 -16.41
N VAL A 369 6.55 -11.01 -16.96
CA VAL A 369 6.27 -12.41 -16.63
C VAL A 369 7.00 -12.86 -15.37
N LYS A 370 8.20 -12.31 -15.10
CA LYS A 370 8.97 -12.57 -13.86
C LYS A 370 8.45 -11.84 -12.62
N LEU A 371 7.51 -10.92 -12.81
CA LEU A 371 6.78 -10.23 -11.75
C LEU A 371 5.61 -11.07 -11.21
N ASN A 372 5.27 -12.16 -11.91
CA ASN A 372 4.34 -13.18 -11.46
C ASN A 372 5.04 -14.28 -10.65
#